data_AF-A0A7Z7BGH4-F1
#
_entry.id   AF-A0A7Z7BGH4-F1
#
_cell.length_a   1.000
_cell.length_b   1.000
_cell.length_c   1.000
_cell.angle_alpha   90.00
_cell.angle_beta   90.00
_cell.angle_gamma   90.00
#
_symmetry.space_group_name_H-M   'P 1'
#
loop_
_entity.id
_entity.type
_entity.pdbx_description
1 polymer ?
#
loop_
_entity_poly.entity_id
_entity_poly.type
_entity_poly.pdbx_seq_one_letter_code
_entity_poly.pdbx_strand_id
1 'polypeptide(L)'
;MVAVFDRSVFQKNIWTRDVFQSEGITPNGKKIWTAEEEGILRRHYPDYATIRKLLPHRETKALHHKAYLLDLSQKQNRWLASEISKLRRIYLSRASRADLIAAFPGKSLKSIYDAAQRHRLNRPKRKYKRTGHAVMDQILARTEEIGWTLHDLDEASGTKKYFATQGWRYFRPNIVKLEKATKALGGKLAIEWIDFD
;
A
#
# COMPACT_ATOMS: atom_id res chain seq x y z
N MET A 1 18.70 -16.70 -49.40
CA MET A 1 17.62 -17.30 -48.58
C MET A 1 16.96 -16.21 -47.75
N VAL A 2 15.94 -15.55 -48.30
CA VAL A 2 15.14 -14.55 -47.57
C VAL A 2 13.74 -15.13 -47.42
N ALA A 3 13.35 -15.43 -46.18
CA ALA A 3 12.03 -15.94 -45.87
C ALA A 3 10.98 -14.89 -46.26
N VAL A 4 10.15 -15.22 -47.24
CA VAL A 4 8.98 -14.44 -47.63
C VAL A 4 7.97 -14.56 -46.49
N PHE A 5 7.81 -13.47 -45.73
CA PHE A 5 6.77 -13.34 -44.71
C PHE A 5 5.42 -13.36 -45.42
N ASP A 6 4.69 -14.47 -45.26
CA ASP A 6 3.34 -14.67 -45.78
C ASP A 6 2.40 -13.60 -45.22
N ARG A 7 1.89 -12.73 -46.12
CA ARG A 7 0.94 -11.65 -45.79
C ARG A 7 -0.51 -12.16 -45.66
N SER A 8 -0.75 -13.47 -45.64
CA SER A 8 -2.09 -14.09 -45.63
C SER A 8 -2.81 -14.04 -44.26
N VAL A 9 -2.12 -13.76 -43.15
CA VAL A 9 -2.75 -13.80 -41.81
C VAL A 9 -3.49 -12.50 -41.43
N PHE A 10 -3.43 -11.45 -42.25
CA PHE A 10 -3.97 -10.11 -41.93
C PHE A 10 -5.24 -9.70 -42.70
N GLN A 11 -6.05 -10.66 -43.16
CA GLN A 11 -7.30 -10.40 -43.90
C GLN A 11 -8.59 -10.81 -43.17
N LYS A 12 -8.58 -10.98 -41.84
CA LYS A 12 -9.77 -11.31 -41.03
C LYS A 12 -10.21 -10.22 -40.04
N ASN A 13 -10.09 -8.94 -40.37
CA ASN A 13 -10.49 -7.86 -39.43
C ASN A 13 -11.12 -6.62 -40.07
N ILE A 14 -11.77 -6.78 -41.22
CA ILE A 14 -12.53 -5.69 -41.88
C ILE A 14 -14.05 -5.81 -41.60
N TRP A 15 -14.52 -6.94 -41.05
CA TRP A 15 -15.94 -7.20 -40.73
C TRP A 15 -16.33 -6.94 -39.26
N THR A 16 -15.53 -6.20 -38.48
CA THR A 16 -15.66 -6.12 -37.01
C THR A 16 -15.87 -4.72 -36.46
N ARG A 17 -16.26 -3.71 -37.25
CA ARG A 17 -16.70 -2.41 -36.72
C ARG A 17 -18.05 -1.97 -37.28
N ASP A 18 -18.26 -2.11 -38.59
CA ASP A 18 -19.50 -1.67 -39.24
C ASP A 18 -20.70 -2.56 -38.93
N VAL A 19 -20.52 -3.89 -38.88
CA VAL A 19 -21.59 -4.85 -38.50
C VAL A 19 -22.04 -4.64 -37.05
N PHE A 20 -21.13 -4.19 -36.18
CA PHE A 20 -21.49 -3.89 -34.79
C PHE A 20 -22.29 -2.59 -34.69
N GLN A 21 -22.00 -1.57 -35.51
CA GLN A 21 -22.78 -0.34 -35.48
C GLN A 21 -24.24 -0.53 -35.92
N SER A 22 -24.54 -1.51 -36.77
CA SER A 22 -25.91 -1.80 -37.20
C SER A 22 -26.75 -2.55 -36.16
N GLU A 23 -26.15 -3.45 -35.38
CA GLU A 23 -26.88 -4.25 -34.37
C GLU A 23 -26.89 -3.62 -32.97
N GLY A 24 -26.06 -2.59 -32.73
CA GLY A 24 -26.02 -1.85 -31.46
C GLY A 24 -25.53 -2.66 -30.25
N ILE A 25 -25.12 -3.91 -30.45
CA ILE A 25 -24.71 -4.86 -29.42
C ILE A 25 -23.42 -5.56 -29.87
N THR A 26 -22.45 -5.67 -28.95
CA THR A 26 -21.22 -6.46 -29.17
C THR A 26 -21.52 -7.97 -29.07
N PRO A 27 -20.69 -8.87 -29.64
CA PRO A 27 -20.90 -10.33 -29.54
C PRO A 27 -21.05 -10.86 -28.11
N ASN A 28 -20.53 -10.10 -27.13
CA ASN A 28 -20.62 -10.40 -25.70
C ASN A 28 -21.90 -9.81 -25.05
N GLY A 29 -22.91 -9.44 -25.83
CA GLY A 29 -24.20 -8.93 -25.35
C GLY A 29 -24.17 -7.50 -24.77
N LYS A 30 -23.05 -6.76 -24.90
CA LYS A 30 -22.95 -5.40 -24.35
C LYS A 30 -23.34 -4.36 -25.39
N LYS A 31 -24.23 -3.42 -25.02
CA LYS A 31 -24.61 -2.27 -25.86
C LYS A 31 -23.39 -1.44 -26.27
N ILE A 32 -23.30 -1.12 -27.55
CA ILE A 32 -22.25 -0.27 -28.13
C ILE A 32 -22.51 1.18 -27.76
N TRP A 33 -21.45 1.96 -27.58
CA TRP A 33 -21.56 3.39 -27.30
C TRP A 33 -21.96 4.15 -28.56
N THR A 34 -23.03 4.94 -28.49
CA THR A 34 -23.42 5.82 -29.60
C THR A 34 -22.68 7.16 -29.53
N ALA A 35 -22.57 7.85 -30.67
CA ALA A 35 -21.94 9.18 -30.73
C ALA A 35 -22.66 10.21 -29.84
N GLU A 36 -23.97 10.07 -29.66
CA GLU A 36 -24.78 10.92 -28.76
C GLU A 36 -24.38 10.71 -27.29
N GLU A 37 -24.25 9.44 -26.86
CA GLU A 37 -23.81 9.11 -25.50
C GLU A 37 -22.40 9.62 -25.22
N GLU A 38 -21.49 9.55 -26.20
CA GLU A 38 -20.16 10.14 -26.10
C GLU A 38 -20.21 11.67 -26.01
N GLY A 39 -21.10 12.31 -26.77
CA GLY A 39 -21.32 13.76 -26.73
C GLY A 39 -21.80 14.24 -25.36
N ILE A 40 -22.75 13.51 -24.76
CA ILE A 40 -23.22 13.75 -23.39
C ILE A 40 -22.06 13.63 -22.39
N LEU A 41 -21.23 12.58 -22.53
CA LEU A 41 -20.09 12.37 -21.64
C LEU A 41 -19.08 13.51 -21.73
N ARG A 42 -18.75 13.99 -22.95
CA ARG A 42 -17.82 15.10 -23.15
C ARG A 42 -18.34 16.43 -22.61
N ARG A 43 -19.64 16.70 -22.73
CA ARG A 43 -20.26 17.97 -22.32
C ARG A 43 -20.46 18.10 -20.81
N HIS A 44 -20.79 17.00 -20.14
CA HIS A 44 -21.16 17.01 -18.72
C HIS A 44 -20.06 16.50 -17.78
N TYR A 45 -18.91 16.06 -18.29
CA TYR A 45 -17.76 15.70 -17.45
C TYR A 45 -17.22 16.94 -16.71
N PRO A 46 -16.90 16.86 -15.39
CA PRO A 46 -16.80 15.68 -14.53
C PRO A 46 -18.07 15.38 -13.69
N ASP A 47 -19.22 15.99 -13.97
CA ASP A 47 -20.45 15.79 -13.19
C ASP A 47 -21.15 14.47 -13.53
N TYR A 48 -20.71 13.41 -12.86
CA TYR A 48 -21.29 12.07 -12.97
C TYR A 48 -22.74 11.96 -12.48
N ALA A 49 -23.22 12.86 -11.62
CA ALA A 49 -24.60 12.82 -11.15
C ALA A 49 -25.56 13.20 -12.29
N THR A 50 -25.22 14.23 -13.06
CA THR A 50 -25.97 14.65 -14.24
C THR A 50 -25.85 13.62 -15.37
N ILE A 51 -24.65 13.09 -15.63
CA ILE A 51 -24.45 12.04 -16.65
C ILE A 51 -25.31 10.81 -16.35
N ARG A 52 -25.41 10.40 -15.08
CA ARG A 52 -26.20 9.22 -14.67
C ARG A 52 -27.71 9.43 -14.85
N LYS A 53 -28.20 10.67 -14.73
CA LYS A 53 -29.60 11.00 -15.03
C LYS A 53 -29.88 10.94 -16.53
N LEU A 54 -28.92 11.37 -17.35
CA LEU A 54 -29.04 11.37 -18.82
C LEU A 54 -28.84 9.99 -19.43
N LEU A 55 -28.03 9.13 -18.79
CA LEU A 55 -27.72 7.76 -19.24
C LEU A 55 -28.05 6.72 -18.15
N PRO A 56 -29.32 6.55 -17.75
CA PRO A 56 -29.71 5.66 -16.65
C PRO A 56 -29.47 4.19 -16.95
N HIS A 57 -29.44 3.80 -18.24
CA HIS A 57 -29.18 2.45 -18.70
C HIS A 57 -27.70 2.05 -18.69
N ARG A 58 -26.78 2.98 -18.40
CA ARG A 58 -25.34 2.72 -18.32
C ARG A 58 -24.89 2.64 -16.87
N GLU A 59 -24.20 1.56 -16.52
CA GLU A 59 -23.58 1.41 -15.21
C GLU A 59 -22.49 2.48 -15.00
N THR A 60 -22.33 2.96 -13.76
CA THR A 60 -21.31 3.95 -13.40
C THR A 60 -19.90 3.52 -13.81
N LYS A 61 -19.54 2.25 -13.64
CA LYS A 61 -18.25 1.70 -14.09
C LYS A 61 -18.04 1.87 -15.60
N ALA A 62 -19.10 1.70 -16.41
CA ALA A 62 -19.03 1.89 -17.85
C ALA A 62 -18.79 3.36 -18.22
N LEU A 63 -19.43 4.30 -17.51
CA LEU A 63 -19.20 5.74 -17.68
C LEU A 63 -17.75 6.12 -17.38
N HIS A 64 -17.19 5.63 -16.25
CA HIS A 64 -15.79 5.87 -15.89
C HIS A 64 -14.82 5.29 -16.92
N HIS A 65 -15.04 4.05 -17.36
CA HIS A 65 -14.19 3.41 -18.35
C HIS A 65 -14.25 4.15 -19.70
N LYS A 66 -15.43 4.60 -20.13
CA LYS A 66 -15.56 5.38 -21.37
C LYS A 66 -14.90 6.75 -21.26
N ALA A 67 -15.05 7.45 -20.12
CA ALA A 67 -14.37 8.72 -19.87
C ALA A 67 -12.85 8.57 -19.90
N TYR A 68 -12.33 7.43 -19.39
CA TYR A 68 -10.91 7.08 -19.49
C TYR A 68 -10.49 6.81 -20.95
N LEU A 69 -11.27 6.06 -21.73
CA LEU A 69 -10.98 5.81 -23.14
C LEU A 69 -11.02 7.08 -24.01
N LEU A 70 -11.88 8.04 -23.66
CA LEU A 70 -12.01 9.34 -24.34
C LEU A 70 -10.96 10.36 -23.85
N ASP A 71 -10.01 9.96 -23.01
CA ASP A 71 -8.97 10.80 -22.40
C ASP A 71 -9.53 12.02 -21.63
N LEU A 72 -10.80 11.96 -21.22
CA LEU A 72 -11.45 12.99 -20.39
C LEU A 72 -10.99 12.89 -18.93
N SER A 73 -10.65 11.68 -18.49
CA SER A 73 -10.13 11.41 -17.15
C SER A 73 -8.60 11.39 -17.16
N GLN A 74 -8.00 12.02 -16.15
CA GLN A 74 -6.55 11.95 -15.92
C GLN A 74 -6.08 10.49 -15.90
N LYS A 75 -5.14 10.14 -16.78
CA LYS A 75 -4.53 8.81 -16.81
C LYS A 75 -4.02 8.49 -15.42
N GLN A 76 -4.47 7.36 -14.86
CA GLN A 76 -4.04 6.93 -13.54
C GLN A 76 -2.52 6.96 -13.49
N ASN A 77 -2.02 7.57 -12.42
CA ASN A 77 -0.62 7.84 -12.16
C ASN A 77 0.19 6.52 -12.09
N ARG A 78 0.49 5.91 -13.24
CA ARG A 78 1.18 4.62 -13.35
C ARG A 78 2.55 4.74 -12.71
N TRP A 79 2.92 3.70 -11.96
CA TRP A 79 4.24 3.57 -11.35
C TRP A 79 5.19 2.97 -12.38
N LEU A 80 6.25 3.71 -12.70
CA LEU A 80 7.34 3.26 -13.55
C LEU A 80 8.31 2.36 -12.75
N ALA A 81 9.02 1.47 -13.44
CA ALA A 81 10.02 0.61 -12.81
C ALA A 81 11.12 1.42 -12.09
N SER A 82 11.54 2.54 -12.66
CA SER A 82 12.50 3.47 -12.04
C SER A 82 11.97 4.08 -10.73
N GLU A 83 10.69 4.47 -10.71
CA GLU A 83 10.03 4.99 -9.51
C GLU A 83 9.92 3.92 -8.42
N ILE A 84 9.66 2.66 -8.80
CA ILE A 84 9.60 1.53 -7.86
C ILE A 84 10.99 1.24 -7.26
N SER A 85 12.04 1.27 -8.07
CA SER A 85 13.42 1.12 -7.59
C SER A 85 13.80 2.24 -6.62
N LYS A 86 13.43 3.49 -6.94
CA LYS A 86 13.60 4.64 -6.04
C LYS A 86 12.79 4.45 -4.76
N LEU A 87 11.55 3.98 -4.85
CA LEU A 87 10.68 3.72 -3.72
C LEU A 87 11.29 2.67 -2.79
N ARG A 88 11.81 1.57 -3.34
CA ARG A 88 12.48 0.51 -2.55
C ARG A 88 13.62 1.08 -1.70
N ARG A 89 14.50 1.88 -2.31
CA ARG A 89 15.64 2.48 -1.58
C ARG A 89 15.18 3.38 -0.43
N ILE A 90 14.20 4.25 -0.68
CA ILE A 90 13.71 5.24 0.29
C ILE A 90 12.86 4.57 1.39
N TYR A 91 12.07 3.56 1.03
CA TYR A 91 11.19 2.87 1.97
C TYR A 91 11.98 1.99 2.96
N LEU A 92 13.09 1.38 2.49
CA LEU A 92 14.02 0.65 3.35
C LEU A 92 14.85 1.57 4.24
N SER A 93 15.16 2.80 3.81
CA SER A 93 15.95 3.76 4.60
C SER A 93 15.18 4.46 5.73
N ARG A 94 14.01 3.94 6.13
CA ARG A 94 13.15 4.52 7.19
C ARG A 94 12.68 5.95 6.93
N ALA A 95 12.53 6.34 5.66
CA ALA A 95 12.12 7.70 5.29
C ALA A 95 10.80 8.15 5.96
N SER A 96 10.78 9.43 6.36
CA SER A 96 9.61 10.11 6.89
C SER A 96 8.51 10.26 5.83
N ARG A 97 7.30 10.62 6.26
CA ARG A 97 6.22 10.99 5.33
C ARG A 97 6.62 12.19 4.46
N ALA A 98 7.29 13.18 5.05
CA ALA A 98 7.77 14.35 4.33
C ALA A 98 8.76 13.96 3.21
N ASP A 99 9.74 13.13 3.55
CA ASP A 99 10.75 12.63 2.60
C ASP A 99 10.12 11.87 1.42
N LEU A 100 9.07 11.09 1.67
CA LEU A 100 8.36 10.36 0.62
C LEU A 100 7.61 11.31 -0.33
N ILE A 101 7.00 12.37 0.18
CA ILE A 101 6.33 13.39 -0.64
C ILE A 101 7.37 14.14 -1.47
N ALA A 102 8.48 14.54 -0.85
CA ALA A 102 9.58 15.23 -1.53
C ALA A 102 10.21 14.36 -2.64
N ALA A 103 10.30 13.04 -2.42
CA ALA A 103 10.87 12.12 -3.39
C ALA A 103 9.99 11.85 -4.61
N PHE A 104 8.67 12.00 -4.49
CA PHE A 104 7.68 11.72 -5.52
C PHE A 104 6.67 12.88 -5.65
N PRO A 105 7.10 14.04 -6.17
CA PRO A 105 6.19 15.15 -6.41
C PRO A 105 5.09 14.73 -7.39
N GLY A 106 3.83 14.99 -7.05
CA GLY A 106 2.68 14.61 -7.88
C GLY A 106 2.08 13.22 -7.61
N LYS A 107 2.69 12.39 -6.76
CA LYS A 107 2.04 11.17 -6.25
C LYS A 107 1.46 11.44 -4.87
N SER A 108 0.20 11.03 -4.66
CA SER A 108 -0.40 11.11 -3.33
C SER A 108 0.24 10.08 -2.38
N LEU A 109 0.28 10.38 -1.09
CA LEU A 109 0.77 9.45 -0.08
C LEU A 109 0.07 8.08 -0.14
N LYS A 110 -1.25 8.08 -0.39
CA LYS A 110 -2.02 6.84 -0.57
C LYS A 110 -1.47 6.01 -1.73
N SER A 111 -1.21 6.64 -2.88
CA SER A 111 -0.62 5.95 -4.04
C SER A 111 0.76 5.34 -3.72
N ILE A 112 1.58 6.06 -2.94
CA ILE A 112 2.89 5.58 -2.49
C ILE A 112 2.76 4.35 -1.58
N TYR A 113 1.82 4.37 -0.61
CA TYR A 113 1.57 3.23 0.25
C TYR A 113 1.01 2.03 -0.50
N ASP A 114 0.04 2.26 -1.39
CA ASP A 114 -0.56 1.20 -2.20
C ASP A 114 0.50 0.55 -3.13
N ALA A 115 1.43 1.35 -3.66
CA ALA A 115 2.56 0.85 -4.42
C ALA A 115 3.53 0.04 -3.56
N ALA A 116 3.88 0.54 -2.38
CA ALA A 116 4.73 -0.20 -1.44
C ALA A 116 4.12 -1.56 -1.07
N GLN A 117 2.81 -1.61 -0.77
CA GLN A 117 2.12 -2.85 -0.48
C GLN A 117 2.07 -3.81 -1.67
N ARG A 118 1.73 -3.33 -2.88
CA ARG A 118 1.76 -4.14 -4.12
C ARG A 118 3.12 -4.77 -4.38
N HIS A 119 4.20 -4.06 -4.06
CA HIS A 119 5.57 -4.54 -4.21
C HIS A 119 6.15 -5.18 -2.94
N ARG A 120 5.30 -5.46 -1.93
CA ARG A 120 5.68 -6.10 -0.64
C ARG A 120 6.86 -5.42 0.05
N LEU A 121 6.97 -4.11 -0.09
CA LEU A 121 8.01 -3.30 0.55
C LEU A 121 7.59 -3.02 1.99
N ASN A 122 8.30 -3.64 2.93
CA ASN A 122 8.08 -3.43 4.36
C ASN A 122 9.12 -2.44 4.90
N ARG A 123 8.69 -1.52 5.76
CA ARG A 123 9.62 -0.66 6.49
C ARG A 123 10.35 -1.52 7.52
N PRO A 124 11.67 -1.35 7.71
CA PRO A 124 12.35 -2.07 8.78
C PRO A 124 11.79 -1.63 10.14
N LYS A 125 11.66 -2.61 11.06
CA LYS A 125 11.13 -2.39 12.42
C LYS A 125 11.87 -1.21 13.09
N ARG A 126 11.14 -0.35 13.81
CA ARG A 126 11.73 0.78 14.56
C ARG A 126 12.50 0.23 15.75
N LYS A 127 13.70 0.79 16.02
CA LYS A 127 14.36 0.61 17.31
C LYS A 127 13.49 1.25 18.40
N TYR A 128 13.34 0.58 19.53
CA TYR A 128 12.59 1.07 20.68
C TYR A 128 13.36 2.22 21.33
N LYS A 129 12.67 3.34 21.62
CA LYS A 129 13.27 4.45 22.35
C LYS A 129 13.59 4.00 23.78
N ARG A 130 14.83 4.21 24.22
CA ARG A 130 15.29 4.02 25.60
C ARG A 130 14.49 4.95 26.54
N THR A 131 14.26 4.47 27.74
CA THR A 131 13.24 4.97 28.68
C THR A 131 13.85 5.51 29.96
N GLY A 132 15.17 5.34 30.14
CA GLY A 132 15.91 5.75 31.34
C GLY A 132 15.85 4.72 32.46
N HIS A 133 14.98 3.71 32.38
CA HIS A 133 14.95 2.58 33.30
C HIS A 133 15.93 1.51 32.84
N ALA A 134 17.05 1.35 33.53
CA ALA A 134 18.15 0.46 33.14
C ALA A 134 17.68 -0.97 32.81
N VAL A 135 16.88 -1.60 33.69
CA VAL A 135 16.35 -2.96 33.48
C VAL A 135 15.50 -3.04 32.22
N MET A 136 14.60 -2.07 32.02
CA MET A 136 13.73 -2.04 30.84
C MET A 136 14.55 -1.83 29.57
N ASP A 137 15.53 -0.93 29.61
CA ASP A 137 16.37 -0.61 28.47
C ASP A 137 17.27 -1.80 28.06
N GLN A 138 17.73 -2.61 29.01
CA GLN A 138 18.42 -3.87 28.74
C GLN A 138 17.49 -4.91 28.10
N ILE A 139 16.26 -5.07 28.61
CA ILE A 139 15.23 -5.95 28.01
C ILE A 139 14.96 -5.54 26.56
N LEU A 140 14.76 -4.23 26.32
CA LEU A 140 14.55 -3.71 24.99
C LEU A 140 15.74 -3.99 24.07
N ALA A 141 16.98 -3.80 24.55
CA ALA A 141 18.18 -4.09 23.76
C ALA A 141 18.24 -5.56 23.35
N ARG A 142 17.98 -6.46 24.31
CA ARG A 142 17.98 -7.90 24.03
C ARG A 142 16.87 -8.31 23.07
N THR A 143 15.68 -7.71 23.17
CA THR A 143 14.59 -7.98 22.22
C THR A 143 14.92 -7.52 20.80
N GLU A 144 15.65 -6.40 20.67
CA GLU A 144 16.11 -5.89 19.38
C GLU A 144 17.17 -6.79 18.74
N GLU A 145 18.10 -7.32 19.54
CA GLU A 145 19.13 -8.28 19.09
C GLU A 145 18.50 -9.56 18.54
N ILE A 146 17.50 -10.10 19.23
CA ILE A 146 16.79 -11.33 18.81
C ILE A 146 15.83 -11.02 17.63
N GLY A 147 15.48 -9.76 17.42
CA GLY A 147 14.55 -9.33 16.36
C GLY A 147 13.06 -9.54 16.70
N TRP A 148 12.77 -9.83 17.97
CA TRP A 148 11.41 -10.00 18.50
C TRP A 148 10.67 -8.67 18.56
N THR A 149 9.36 -8.72 18.34
CA THR A 149 8.48 -7.60 18.66
C THR A 149 8.12 -7.60 20.14
N LEU A 150 7.68 -6.45 20.68
CA LEU A 150 7.13 -6.42 22.05
C LEU A 150 5.88 -7.30 22.20
N HIS A 151 5.18 -7.62 21.10
CA HIS A 151 4.08 -8.56 21.13
C HIS A 151 4.60 -9.98 21.33
N ASP A 152 5.63 -10.37 20.59
CA ASP A 152 6.31 -11.66 20.72
C ASP A 152 6.88 -11.82 22.14
N LEU A 153 7.44 -10.73 22.72
CA LEU A 153 7.89 -10.70 24.11
C LEU A 153 6.75 -10.93 25.10
N ASP A 154 5.60 -10.26 24.90
CA ASP A 154 4.42 -10.43 25.75
C ASP A 154 3.85 -11.86 25.69
N GLU A 155 3.90 -12.49 24.51
CA GLU A 155 3.51 -13.87 24.29
C GLU A 155 4.46 -14.84 25.00
N ALA A 156 5.77 -14.70 24.78
CA ALA A 156 6.79 -15.54 25.40
C ALA A 156 6.84 -15.43 26.93
N SER A 157 6.55 -14.24 27.48
CA SER A 157 6.56 -13.99 28.92
C SER A 157 5.20 -14.13 29.61
N GLY A 158 4.13 -14.38 28.86
CA GLY A 158 2.76 -14.50 29.38
C GLY A 158 2.25 -13.22 30.04
N THR A 159 2.73 -12.04 29.60
CA THR A 159 2.38 -10.74 30.18
C THR A 159 1.21 -10.04 29.47
N LYS A 160 0.55 -10.74 28.54
CA LYS A 160 -0.61 -10.30 27.74
C LYS A 160 -0.28 -9.18 26.74
N LYS A 161 -0.41 -7.92 27.14
CA LYS A 161 -0.15 -6.74 26.29
C LYS A 161 0.66 -5.67 27.02
N TYR A 162 1.35 -6.06 28.09
CA TYR A 162 2.03 -5.14 28.99
C TYR A 162 3.17 -4.41 28.27
N PHE A 163 3.99 -5.15 27.52
CA PHE A 163 5.11 -4.57 26.78
C PHE A 163 4.63 -3.89 25.50
N ALA A 164 3.67 -4.47 24.79
CA ALA A 164 3.11 -3.95 23.56
C ALA A 164 2.40 -2.59 23.74
N THR A 165 1.71 -2.38 24.86
CA THR A 165 1.02 -1.10 25.16
C THR A 165 1.96 -0.01 25.65
N GLN A 166 3.17 -0.36 26.07
CA GLN A 166 4.19 0.58 26.54
C GLN A 166 3.74 1.50 27.69
N GLY A 167 2.78 1.07 28.50
CA GLY A 167 2.27 1.85 29.65
C GLY A 167 3.35 2.16 30.69
N TRP A 168 4.39 1.32 30.77
CA TRP A 168 5.59 1.50 31.59
C TRP A 168 6.45 2.72 31.22
N ARG A 169 6.12 3.44 30.14
CA ARG A 169 6.74 4.74 29.81
C ARG A 169 6.22 5.90 30.67
N TYR A 170 4.98 5.79 31.14
CA TYR A 170 4.31 6.86 31.89
C TYR A 170 4.17 6.52 33.36
N PHE A 171 4.15 5.23 33.68
CA PHE A 171 4.01 4.72 35.04
C PHE A 171 5.21 3.89 35.43
N ARG A 172 5.46 3.78 36.74
CA ARG A 172 6.53 2.95 37.29
C ARG A 172 6.42 1.52 36.73
N PRO A 173 7.49 0.98 36.12
CA PRO A 173 7.48 -0.38 35.58
C PRO A 173 7.16 -1.43 36.66
N ASN A 174 6.39 -2.45 36.29
CA ASN A 174 6.00 -3.52 37.18
C ASN A 174 7.10 -4.59 37.20
N ILE A 175 7.77 -4.72 38.35
CA ILE A 175 8.94 -5.57 38.54
C ILE A 175 8.64 -7.04 38.22
N VAL A 176 7.46 -7.55 38.59
CA VAL A 176 7.07 -8.95 38.31
C VAL A 176 6.99 -9.22 36.81
N LYS A 177 6.52 -8.23 36.04
CA LYS A 177 6.44 -8.34 34.57
C LYS A 177 7.83 -8.27 33.96
N LEU A 178 8.70 -7.41 34.48
CA LEU A 178 10.10 -7.33 34.07
C LEU A 178 10.83 -8.66 34.33
N GLU A 179 10.65 -9.26 35.51
CA GLU A 179 11.25 -10.55 35.85
C GLU A 179 10.82 -11.66 34.86
N LYS A 180 9.52 -11.76 34.56
CA LYS A 180 9.02 -12.72 33.56
C LYS A 180 9.63 -12.51 32.17
N ALA A 181 9.74 -11.25 31.74
CA ALA A 181 10.40 -10.93 30.47
C ALA A 181 11.89 -11.27 30.48
N THR A 182 12.62 -10.99 31.57
CA THR A 182 14.03 -11.37 31.68
C THR A 182 14.21 -12.89 31.57
N LYS A 183 13.37 -13.67 32.26
CA LYS A 183 13.38 -15.14 32.16
C LYS A 183 13.08 -15.62 30.74
N ALA A 184 12.08 -15.05 30.07
CA ALA A 184 11.72 -15.39 28.69
C ALA A 184 12.87 -15.09 27.69
N LEU A 185 13.68 -14.07 27.97
CA LEU A 185 14.86 -13.72 27.17
C LEU A 185 16.13 -14.48 27.58
N GLY A 186 16.04 -15.41 28.54
CA GLY A 186 17.15 -16.22 29.04
C GLY A 186 18.06 -15.49 30.04
N GLY A 187 17.64 -14.36 30.57
CA GLY A 187 18.37 -13.57 31.56
C GLY A 187 17.94 -13.83 33.01
N LYS A 188 18.71 -13.29 33.95
CA LYS A 188 18.40 -13.27 35.39
C LYS A 188 18.49 -11.84 35.89
N LEU A 189 17.53 -11.43 36.71
CA LEU A 189 17.54 -10.11 37.36
C LEU A 189 18.27 -10.25 38.70
N ALA A 190 19.38 -9.53 38.85
CA ALA A 190 20.16 -9.46 40.08
C ALA A 190 20.04 -8.07 40.71
N ILE A 191 20.12 -8.01 42.03
CA ILE A 191 20.16 -6.77 42.81
C ILE A 191 21.58 -6.66 43.35
N GLU A 192 22.26 -5.59 42.99
CA GLU A 192 23.59 -5.25 43.50
C GLU A 192 23.43 -4.05 44.45
N TRP A 193 23.98 -4.19 45.65
CA TRP A 193 24.09 -3.09 46.62
C TRP A 193 25.44 -2.43 46.41
N ILE A 194 25.43 -1.11 46.21
CA ILE A 194 26.67 -0.34 46.13
C ILE A 194 26.99 0.08 47.57
N ASP A 195 28.10 -0.42 48.09
CA ASP A 195 28.65 0.07 49.35
C ASP A 195 29.24 1.46 49.10
N PHE A 196 28.79 2.44 49.88
CA PHE A 196 29.33 3.80 49.84
C PHE A 196 30.39 3.90 50.95
N ASP A 197 31.67 3.96 50.55
CA ASP A 197 32.79 4.30 51.43
C ASP A 197 32.74 5.76 51.89
#